data_AF-A0A522G5E6-F1
#
_entry.id   AF-A0A522G5E6-F1
#
_cell.length_a   1.000
_cell.length_b   1.000
_cell.length_c   1.000
_cell.angle_alpha   90.00
_cell.angle_beta   90.00
_cell.angle_gamma   90.00
#
_symmetry.space_group_name_H-M   'P 1'
#
loop_
_entity.id
_entity.type
_entity.pdbx_description
1 polymer ?
#
loop_
_entity_poly.entity_id
_entity_poly.type
_entity_poly.pdbx_seq_one_letter_code
_entity_poly.pdbx_strand_id
1 'polypeptide(L)'
;MYNRKIRGPLVEGNKTLDQITKEVIAPIDVSPGTWWYIAFGIASLAAIYGFYAMYITVVKGIGTWGVNNSVAWGWDIVNFIWWIGIG
;
A
#
# COMPACT_ATOMS: atom_id res chain seq x y z
N MET A 1 4.83 -35.56 8.71
CA MET A 1 3.67 -35.58 7.79
C MET A 1 2.64 -34.58 8.30
N TYR A 2 2.18 -33.63 7.48
CA TYR A 2 1.31 -32.51 7.92
C TYR A 2 -0.04 -33.04 8.46
N ASN A 3 -0.31 -32.90 9.76
CA ASN A 3 -1.56 -33.39 10.36
C ASN A 3 -2.70 -32.36 10.18
N ARG A 4 -3.47 -32.52 9.09
CA ARG A 4 -4.60 -31.65 8.74
C ARG A 4 -5.72 -31.60 9.78
N LYS A 5 -5.87 -32.64 10.62
CA LYS A 5 -6.96 -32.72 11.62
C LYS A 5 -6.81 -31.69 12.75
N ILE A 6 -5.60 -31.21 13.04
CA ILE A 6 -5.34 -30.27 14.13
C ILE A 6 -5.36 -28.80 13.63
N ARG A 7 -4.98 -28.55 12.36
CA ARG A 7 -4.82 -27.20 11.82
C ARG A 7 -6.02 -26.69 10.99
N GLY A 8 -6.92 -27.57 10.56
CA GLY A 8 -7.99 -27.22 9.64
C GLY A 8 -7.52 -27.02 8.18
N PRO A 9 -8.45 -26.97 7.21
CA PRO A 9 -8.13 -26.68 5.81
C PRO A 9 -7.81 -25.19 5.58
N LEU A 10 -6.74 -24.89 4.84
CA LEU A 10 -6.42 -23.50 4.42
C LEU A 10 -7.16 -23.06 3.15
N VAL A 11 -7.65 -24.03 2.38
CA VAL A 11 -8.42 -23.80 1.15
C VAL A 11 -9.71 -24.58 1.31
N GLU A 12 -10.81 -23.85 1.32
CA GLU A 12 -12.16 -24.41 1.44
C GLU A 12 -12.73 -24.78 0.07
N GLY A 13 -13.73 -25.66 0.05
CA GLY A 13 -14.49 -25.98 -1.16
C GLY A 13 -13.90 -27.04 -2.10
N ASN A 14 -12.89 -27.82 -1.67
CA ASN A 14 -12.28 -28.91 -2.46
C ASN A 14 -11.94 -28.53 -3.91
N LYS A 15 -11.37 -27.33 -4.11
CA LYS A 15 -11.08 -26.77 -5.42
C LYS A 15 -10.04 -27.60 -6.18
N THR A 16 -10.29 -27.82 -7.46
CA THR A 16 -9.32 -28.39 -8.41
C THR A 16 -8.30 -27.34 -8.84
N LEU A 17 -7.15 -27.78 -9.37
CA LEU A 17 -6.10 -26.87 -9.84
C LEU A 17 -6.57 -25.95 -10.98
N ASP A 18 -7.45 -26.46 -11.85
CA ASP A 18 -8.07 -25.68 -12.94
C ASP A 18 -8.97 -24.56 -12.39
N GLN A 19 -9.78 -24.84 -11.35
CA GLN A 19 -10.63 -23.84 -10.70
C GLN A 19 -9.81 -22.73 -10.04
N ILE A 20 -8.72 -23.08 -9.34
CA ILE A 20 -7.83 -22.09 -8.73
C ILE A 20 -7.25 -21.17 -9.80
N THR A 21 -6.81 -21.73 -10.93
CA THR A 21 -6.25 -20.96 -12.04
C THR A 21 -7.28 -19.96 -12.58
N LYS A 22 -8.50 -20.44 -12.86
CA LYS A 22 -9.60 -19.60 -13.38
C LYS A 22 -9.99 -18.48 -12.43
N GLU A 23 -10.05 -18.74 -11.13
CA GLU A 23 -10.43 -17.73 -10.12
C GLU A 23 -9.36 -16.66 -9.94
N VAL A 24 -8.07 -17.02 -10.02
CA VAL A 24 -6.96 -16.06 -9.87
C VAL A 24 -6.81 -15.16 -11.09
N ILE A 25 -7.04 -15.68 -12.30
CA ILE A 25 -6.92 -14.88 -13.54
C ILE A 25 -8.16 -14.03 -13.83
N ALA A 26 -9.34 -14.44 -13.35
CA ALA A 26 -10.60 -13.76 -13.67
C ALA A 26 -10.61 -12.24 -13.44
N PRO A 27 -10.01 -11.67 -12.37
CA PRO A 27 -9.96 -10.23 -12.18
C PRO A 27 -9.13 -9.47 -13.22
N ILE A 28 -8.22 -10.14 -13.93
CA ILE A 28 -7.37 -9.54 -14.96
C ILE A 28 -8.14 -9.40 -16.28
N ASP A 29 -9.01 -10.36 -16.58
CA ASP A 29 -9.78 -10.41 -17.84
C ASP A 29 -11.01 -9.50 -17.83
N VAL A 30 -11.40 -8.97 -16.67
CA VAL A 30 -12.55 -8.07 -16.52
C VAL A 30 -12.12 -6.63 -16.34
N SER A 31 -12.84 -5.71 -16.99
CA SER A 31 -12.64 -4.28 -16.78
C SER A 31 -12.90 -3.90 -15.32
N PRO A 32 -12.04 -3.07 -14.70
CA PRO A 32 -12.28 -2.58 -13.33
C PRO A 32 -13.61 -1.83 -13.23
N GLY A 33 -14.32 -2.01 -12.13
CA GLY A 33 -15.54 -1.24 -11.85
C GLY A 33 -15.27 0.24 -11.62
N THR A 34 -16.27 1.10 -11.75
CA THR A 34 -16.16 2.56 -11.59
C THR A 34 -15.49 2.97 -10.27
N TRP A 35 -15.73 2.23 -9.19
CA TRP A 35 -15.10 2.45 -7.88
C TRP A 35 -13.58 2.39 -7.90
N TRP A 36 -13.02 1.50 -8.72
CA TRP A 36 -11.57 1.36 -8.88
C TRP A 36 -10.96 2.63 -9.46
N TYR A 37 -11.60 3.21 -10.49
CA TYR A 37 -11.14 4.46 -11.09
C TYR A 37 -11.26 5.66 -10.13
N ILE A 38 -12.29 5.70 -9.30
CA ILE A 38 -12.44 6.74 -8.27
C ILE A 38 -11.31 6.64 -7.24
N ALA A 39 -11.06 5.43 -6.71
CA ALA A 39 -9.98 5.19 -5.76
C ALA A 39 -8.61 5.52 -6.37
N PHE A 40 -8.37 5.11 -7.62
CA PHE A 40 -7.15 5.43 -8.36
C PHE A 40 -6.98 6.93 -8.57
N GLY A 41 -8.07 7.65 -8.89
CA GLY A 41 -8.06 9.11 -9.03
C GLY A 41 -7.68 9.82 -7.74
N ILE A 42 -8.28 9.42 -6.60
CA ILE A 42 -7.97 9.98 -5.28
C ILE A 42 -6.51 9.70 -4.91
N ALA A 43 -6.03 8.46 -5.09
CA ALA A 43 -4.65 8.10 -4.84
C ALA A 43 -3.66 8.90 -5.71
N SER A 44 -4.00 9.12 -6.98
CA SER A 44 -3.20 9.92 -7.92
C SER A 44 -3.11 11.40 -7.50
N LEU A 45 -4.22 11.99 -7.05
CA LEU A 45 -4.22 13.36 -6.54
C LEU A 45 -3.38 13.50 -5.27
N ALA A 46 -3.48 12.54 -4.35
CA ALA A 46 -2.64 12.50 -3.15
C ALA A 46 -1.15 12.34 -3.50
N ALA A 47 -0.82 11.52 -4.51
CA ALA A 47 0.56 11.37 -4.99
C ALA A 47 1.10 12.67 -5.60
N ILE A 48 0.32 13.37 -6.43
CA ILE A 48 0.70 14.68 -6.99
C ILE A 48 0.96 15.69 -5.87
N TYR A 49 0.10 15.72 -4.84
CA TYR A 49 0.33 16.58 -3.67
C TYR A 49 1.63 16.21 -2.94
N GLY A 50 1.94 14.91 -2.81
CA GLY A 50 3.21 14.43 -2.27
C GLY A 50 4.42 14.92 -3.08
N PHE A 51 4.38 14.82 -4.40
CA PHE A 51 5.43 15.35 -5.28
C PHE A 51 5.61 16.85 -5.13
N TYR A 52 4.50 17.60 -5.02
CA TYR A 52 4.55 19.04 -4.77
C TYR A 52 5.19 19.39 -3.41
N ALA A 53 4.87 18.65 -2.35
CA ALA A 53 5.49 18.83 -1.04
C ALA A 53 7.00 18.53 -1.05
N MET A 54 7.43 17.49 -1.77
CA MET A 54 8.85 17.19 -1.98
C MET A 54 9.56 18.30 -2.75
N TYR A 55 8.93 18.82 -3.81
CA TYR A 55 9.47 19.96 -4.55
C TYR A 55 9.68 21.19 -3.66
N ILE A 56 8.69 21.53 -2.83
CA ILE A 56 8.80 22.63 -1.87
C ILE A 56 9.95 22.41 -0.89
N THR A 57 10.13 21.18 -0.41
CA THR A 57 11.24 20.83 0.47
C THR A 57 12.60 21.08 -0.19
N VAL A 58 12.76 20.70 -1.46
CA VAL A 58 14.03 20.88 -2.18
C VAL A 58 14.30 22.37 -2.47
N VAL A 59 13.28 23.15 -2.82
CA VAL A 59 13.44 24.55 -3.23
C VAL A 59 13.52 25.51 -2.05
N LYS A 60 12.68 25.33 -1.02
CA LYS A 60 12.62 26.23 0.16
C LYS A 60 13.44 25.71 1.34
N GLY A 61 13.86 24.45 1.31
CA GLY A 61 14.63 23.80 2.37
C GLY A 61 13.77 23.17 3.47
N ILE A 62 14.44 22.45 4.38
CA ILE A 62 13.84 21.67 5.48
C ILE A 62 13.17 22.57 6.54
N GLY A 63 13.49 23.87 6.57
CA GLY A 63 12.91 24.82 7.53
C GLY A 63 11.38 24.94 7.45
N THR A 64 10.74 24.51 6.36
CA THR A 64 9.28 24.49 6.23
C THR A 64 8.61 23.33 6.99
N TRP A 65 9.38 22.41 7.57
CA TRP A 65 8.86 21.18 8.19
C TRP A 65 8.40 21.36 9.65
N GLY A 66 8.67 22.52 10.26
CA GLY A 66 8.31 22.80 11.65
C GLY A 66 9.16 22.05 12.69
N VAL A 67 10.30 21.50 12.27
CA VAL A 67 11.34 20.99 13.17
C VAL A 67 12.18 22.14 13.73
N ASN A 68 12.81 21.95 14.88
CA ASN A 68 13.63 22.97 15.54
C ASN A 68 14.99 22.39 15.95
N ASN A 69 15.89 23.23 16.49
CA ASN A 69 17.24 22.78 16.84
C ASN A 69 17.27 21.75 17.99
N SER A 70 16.29 21.75 18.89
CA SER A 70 16.20 20.78 19.99
C SER A 70 15.53 19.47 19.56
N VAL A 71 14.62 19.55 18.59
CA VAL A 71 13.88 18.42 18.01
C VAL A 71 14.07 18.47 16.50
N ALA A 72 15.22 17.95 16.06
CA ALA A 72 15.62 17.95 14.67
C ALA A 72 14.92 16.87 13.84
N TRP A 73 14.35 15.85 14.50
CA TRP A 73 13.61 14.75 13.88
C TRP A 73 12.15 14.81 14.29
N GLY A 74 11.25 14.83 13.31
CA GLY A 74 9.82 14.93 13.52
C GLY A 74 9.08 13.86 12.73
N TRP A 75 8.14 14.29 11.90
CA TRP A 75 7.31 13.39 11.09
C TRP A 75 8.07 12.62 10.03
N ASP A 76 9.21 13.14 9.58
CA ASP A 76 10.10 12.51 8.62
C ASP A 76 10.60 11.15 9.10
N ILE A 77 11.16 11.07 10.32
CA ILE A 77 11.66 9.80 10.85
C ILE A 77 10.53 8.88 11.32
N VAL A 78 9.46 9.45 11.89
CA VAL A 78 8.32 8.67 12.36
C VAL A 78 7.69 7.92 11.18
N ASN A 79 7.44 8.61 10.07
CA ASN A 79 6.90 7.98 8.87
C ASN A 79 7.91 7.02 8.22
N PHE A 80 9.21 7.35 8.21
CA PHE A 80 10.24 6.47 7.66
C PHE A 80 10.27 5.10 8.36
N ILE A 81 10.32 5.09 9.69
CA ILE A 81 10.34 3.83 10.46
C ILE A 81 9.00 3.12 10.34
N TRP A 82 7.88 3.86 10.38
CA TRP A 82 6.55 3.28 10.23
C TRP A 82 6.39 2.53 8.90
N TRP A 83 6.83 3.13 7.78
CA TRP A 83 6.79 2.48 6.48
C TRP A 83 7.76 1.31 6.35
N ILE A 84 8.95 1.38 6.94
CA ILE A 84 9.88 0.23 7.02
C ILE A 84 9.24 -0.93 7.77
N GLY A 85 8.49 -0.67 8.85
CA GLY A 85 7.83 -1.72 9.62
C GLY A 85 6.67 -2.41 8.89
N ILE A 86 6.11 -1.80 7.84
CA ILE A 86 5.05 -2.38 7.01
C ILE A 86 5.63 -3.31 5.93
N GLY A 87 6.81 -2.98 5.40
CA GLY A 87 7.51 -3.76 4.36
C GLY A 87 8.05 -5.09 4.89
#